data_AF-A0A0P0RHI7-F1
#
_entry.id   AF-A0A0P0RHI7-F1
#
_cell.length_a   1.000
_cell.length_b   1.000
_cell.length_c   1.000
_cell.angle_alpha   90.00
_cell.angle_beta   90.00
_cell.angle_gamma   90.00
#
_symmetry.space_group_name_H-M   'P 1'
#
loop_
_entity.id
_entity.type
_entity.pdbx_description
1 polymer ?
#
loop_
_entity_poly.entity_id
_entity_poly.type
_entity_poly.pdbx_seq_one_letter_code
_entity_poly.pdbx_strand_id
1 'polypeptide(L)'
;MFSFLASPKSQLIESDDIHQPVLEKIRTMATEQVNLTAFIVKTENILKQPTTKTFNLLVVVLQGINSSAIDHASPYIQVETEPDEDGRQVACVMLADGKIALRLSAIYSARAFFEFFVLWAFDDATYLTRYPVSENLDERMFIAHAVAGRIQILTQEEIRAWQEVAQTADFMRIFHERDIRDDEI
;
A
#
# COMPACT_ATOMS: atom_id res chain seq x y z
N MET A 1 -13.83 21.00 4.71
CA MET A 1 -12.94 21.70 5.65
C MET A 1 -11.64 20.90 5.69
N PHE A 2 -10.57 21.41 5.08
CA PHE A 2 -9.31 20.68 4.95
C PHE A 2 -8.57 20.76 6.28
N SER A 3 -8.45 19.63 6.98
CA SER A 3 -7.53 19.52 8.10
C SER A 3 -6.11 19.64 7.55
N PHE A 4 -5.28 20.51 8.14
CA PHE A 4 -3.83 20.55 7.89
C PHE A 4 -3.23 19.26 8.46
N LEU A 5 -3.38 18.15 7.73
CA LEU A 5 -2.64 16.94 7.98
C LEU A 5 -1.16 17.29 7.84
N ALA A 6 -0.33 16.76 8.75
CA ALA A 6 1.10 16.74 8.50
C ALA A 6 1.32 16.11 7.11
N SER A 7 2.14 16.74 6.27
CA SER A 7 2.43 16.16 4.95
C SER A 7 3.20 14.85 5.12
N PRO A 8 2.99 13.87 4.22
CA PRO A 8 3.84 12.70 4.16
C PRO A 8 5.31 13.13 4.06
N LYS A 9 6.19 12.38 4.73
CA LYS A 9 7.63 12.59 4.65
C LYS A 9 8.24 11.43 3.91
N SER A 10 8.84 11.71 2.76
CA SER A 10 9.52 10.71 1.95
C SER A 10 11.03 10.93 1.99
N GLN A 11 11.78 9.84 2.12
CA GLN A 11 13.23 9.84 2.04
C GLN A 11 13.70 8.78 1.05
N LEU A 12 14.69 9.13 0.22
CA LEU A 12 15.41 8.15 -0.58
C LEU A 12 16.18 7.23 0.38
N ILE A 13 16.13 5.93 0.13
CA ILE A 13 16.91 4.95 0.87
C ILE A 13 18.02 4.46 -0.05
N GLU A 14 19.26 4.65 0.39
CA GLU A 14 20.42 4.18 -0.35
C GLU A 14 20.47 2.65 -0.34
N SER A 15 21.01 2.07 -1.41
CA SER A 15 21.13 0.61 -1.55
C SER A 15 21.90 -0.02 -0.37
N ASP A 16 22.87 0.72 0.17
CA ASP A 16 23.69 0.27 1.30
C ASP A 16 22.92 0.21 2.62
N ASP A 17 21.80 0.92 2.74
CA ASP A 17 20.95 0.95 3.94
C ASP A 17 19.84 -0.14 3.93
N ILE A 18 19.71 -0.88 2.83
CA ILE A 18 18.72 -1.97 2.67
C ILE A 18 19.41 -3.33 2.67
N HIS A 19 18.78 -4.32 3.29
CA HIS A 19 19.08 -5.73 3.10
C HIS A 19 18.65 -6.15 1.68
N GLN A 20 19.50 -5.89 0.68
CA GLN A 20 19.23 -6.16 -0.74
C GLN A 20 18.72 -7.58 -1.03
N PRO A 21 19.27 -8.66 -0.41
CA PRO A 21 18.74 -10.01 -0.64
C PRO A 21 17.26 -10.15 -0.29
N VAL A 22 16.80 -9.44 0.75
CA VAL A 22 15.40 -9.44 1.18
C VAL A 22 14.53 -8.67 0.20
N LEU A 23 14.97 -7.48 -0.21
CA LEU A 23 14.23 -6.69 -1.19
C LEU A 23 14.09 -7.42 -2.54
N GLU A 24 15.16 -8.07 -3.02
CA GLU A 24 15.13 -8.85 -4.26
C GLU A 24 14.24 -10.10 -4.16
N LYS A 25 14.18 -10.73 -2.98
CA LYS A 25 13.23 -11.81 -2.71
C LYS A 25 11.79 -11.31 -2.79
N ILE A 26 11.50 -10.15 -2.20
CA ILE A 26 10.17 -9.52 -2.26
C ILE A 26 9.82 -9.15 -3.71
N ARG A 27 10.77 -8.59 -4.48
CA ARG A 27 10.59 -8.30 -5.91
C ARG A 27 10.27 -9.57 -6.71
N THR A 28 10.98 -10.67 -6.44
CA THR A 28 10.73 -11.97 -7.07
C THR A 28 9.33 -12.49 -6.74
N MET A 29 8.97 -12.48 -5.45
CA MET A 29 7.61 -12.85 -5.01
C MET A 29 6.54 -11.98 -5.67
N ALA A 30 6.79 -10.68 -5.84
CA ALA A 30 5.86 -9.77 -6.50
C ALA A 30 5.64 -10.14 -7.98
N THR A 31 6.68 -10.60 -8.69
CA THR A 31 6.58 -11.09 -10.07
C THR A 31 5.82 -12.40 -10.18
N GLU A 32 5.95 -13.28 -9.19
CA GLU A 32 5.33 -14.61 -9.18
C GLU A 32 3.84 -14.57 -8.78
N GLN A 33 3.41 -13.50 -8.11
CA GLN A 33 2.01 -13.33 -7.71
C GLN A 33 1.14 -13.02 -8.93
N VAL A 34 -0.03 -13.66 -8.97
CA VAL A 34 -1.07 -13.34 -9.97
C VAL A 34 -1.62 -11.92 -9.73
N ASN A 35 -1.69 -11.51 -8.47
CA ASN A 35 -2.28 -10.24 -8.06
C ASN A 35 -1.21 -9.28 -7.53
N LEU A 36 -1.40 -7.98 -7.78
CA LEU A 36 -0.56 -6.94 -7.19
C LEU A 36 -0.62 -7.07 -5.66
N THR A 37 0.53 -7.22 -5.02
CA THR A 37 0.62 -7.55 -3.59
C THR A 37 1.57 -6.59 -2.87
N ALA A 38 1.07 -5.95 -1.82
CA ALA A 38 1.85 -5.23 -0.83
C ALA A 38 2.29 -6.22 0.24
N PHE A 39 3.56 -6.15 0.59
CA PHE A 39 4.16 -7.07 1.54
C PHE A 39 4.34 -6.38 2.88
N ILE A 40 3.97 -7.04 3.97
CA ILE A 40 4.21 -6.54 5.32
C ILE A 40 5.50 -7.18 5.83
N VAL A 41 6.47 -6.35 6.18
CA VAL A 41 7.81 -6.79 6.61
C VAL A 41 8.24 -5.96 7.81
N LYS A 42 8.86 -6.59 8.81
CA LYS A 42 9.46 -5.85 9.92
C LYS A 42 10.63 -5.00 9.44
N THR A 43 10.77 -3.79 9.96
CA THR A 43 11.87 -2.87 9.58
C THR A 43 13.25 -3.49 9.77
N GLU A 44 13.47 -4.26 10.83
CA GLU A 44 14.75 -4.90 11.13
C GLU A 44 15.18 -5.97 10.12
N ASN A 45 14.23 -6.53 9.36
CA ASN A 45 14.52 -7.53 8.34
C ASN A 45 14.90 -6.89 7.00
N ILE A 46 14.56 -5.60 6.78
CA ILE A 46 14.73 -4.94 5.48
C ILE A 46 15.66 -3.73 5.53
N LEU A 47 15.68 -2.97 6.62
CA LEU A 47 16.56 -1.83 6.83
C LEU A 47 17.76 -2.26 7.69
N LYS A 48 18.97 -1.98 7.21
CA LYS A 48 20.23 -2.27 7.92
C LYS A 48 20.51 -1.29 9.05
N GLN A 49 20.00 -0.07 8.94
CA GLN A 49 20.20 0.94 9.97
C GLN A 49 19.41 0.57 11.24
N PRO A 50 20.01 0.69 12.42
CA PRO A 50 19.32 0.41 13.67
C PRO A 50 18.17 1.42 13.84
N THR A 51 16.95 0.96 13.62
CA THR A 51 15.74 1.73 13.95
C THR A 51 15.55 1.73 15.46
N THR A 52 15.30 2.90 16.04
CA THR A 52 15.01 3.03 17.49
C THR A 52 13.77 2.25 17.94
N LYS A 53 12.90 1.86 16.99
CA LYS A 53 11.75 1.00 17.19
C LYS A 53 11.60 0.06 15.99
N THR A 54 11.38 -1.23 16.26
CA THR A 54 10.92 -2.18 15.24
C THR A 54 9.43 -1.97 15.00
N PHE A 55 9.04 -1.83 13.74
CA PHE A 55 7.64 -1.77 13.32
C PHE A 55 7.45 -2.50 12.00
N ASN A 56 6.19 -2.76 11.66
CA ASN A 56 5.82 -3.36 10.38
C ASN A 56 5.79 -2.29 9.30
N LEU A 57 6.31 -2.62 8.13
CA LEU A 57 6.46 -1.72 6.99
C LEU A 57 5.78 -2.35 5.77
N LEU A 58 5.04 -1.55 5.01
CA LEU A 58 4.42 -1.98 3.77
C LEU A 58 5.41 -1.80 2.62
N VAL A 59 5.83 -2.89 1.99
CA VAL A 59 6.64 -2.85 0.78
C VAL A 59 5.72 -2.93 -0.43
N VAL A 60 5.73 -1.88 -1.25
CA VAL A 60 4.97 -1.80 -2.51
C VAL A 60 5.97 -1.84 -3.65
N VAL A 61 5.97 -2.95 -4.40
CA VAL A 61 6.84 -3.14 -5.56
C VAL A 61 6.13 -2.65 -6.82
N LEU A 62 6.76 -1.73 -7.55
CA LEU A 62 6.20 -1.11 -8.74
C LEU A 62 7.08 -1.40 -9.96
N GLN A 63 6.92 -2.60 -10.51
CA GLN A 63 7.65 -3.03 -11.70
C GLN A 63 7.22 -2.25 -12.95
N GLY A 64 8.20 -1.85 -13.76
CA GLY A 64 7.98 -1.05 -14.96
C GLY A 64 7.63 0.40 -14.68
N ILE A 65 7.75 0.85 -13.43
CA ILE A 65 7.42 2.21 -13.00
C ILE A 65 8.65 2.84 -12.37
N ASN A 66 9.05 3.99 -12.92
CA ASN A 66 10.04 4.86 -12.31
C ASN A 66 9.40 5.74 -11.24
N SER A 67 10.19 6.11 -10.24
CA SER A 67 9.78 6.97 -9.13
C SER A 67 9.18 8.32 -9.56
N SER A 68 9.59 8.86 -10.71
CA SER A 68 9.05 10.10 -11.27
C SER A 68 7.66 9.98 -11.91
N ALA A 69 7.15 8.78 -12.13
CA ALA A 69 5.87 8.55 -12.81
C ALA A 69 4.65 8.75 -11.87
N ILE A 70 4.86 8.66 -10.56
CA ILE A 70 3.81 8.85 -9.55
C ILE A 70 4.32 9.76 -8.43
N ASP A 71 3.44 10.61 -7.89
CA ASP A 71 3.76 11.36 -6.67
C ASP A 71 3.50 10.47 -5.44
N HIS A 72 4.43 9.56 -5.16
CA HIS A 72 4.33 8.61 -4.04
C HIS A 72 4.42 9.26 -2.65
N ALA A 73 4.61 10.57 -2.58
CA ALA A 73 4.60 11.35 -1.34
C ALA A 73 3.43 12.36 -1.29
N SER A 74 2.47 12.25 -2.22
CA SER A 74 1.30 13.13 -2.24
C SER A 74 0.57 13.11 -0.90
N PRO A 75 0.22 14.29 -0.34
CA PRO A 75 -0.57 14.39 0.88
C PRO A 75 -2.05 14.04 0.67
N TYR A 76 -2.48 13.85 -0.59
CA TYR A 76 -3.85 13.53 -0.90
C TYR A 76 -4.13 12.04 -0.65
N ILE A 77 -4.78 11.77 0.48
CA ILE A 77 -5.18 10.43 0.90
C ILE A 77 -6.70 10.33 0.86
N GLN A 78 -7.21 9.45 0.00
CA GLN A 78 -8.62 9.07 0.00
C GLN A 78 -8.81 7.72 0.68
N VAL A 79 -10.04 7.51 1.14
CA VAL A 79 -10.49 6.22 1.65
C VAL A 79 -11.74 5.91 0.87
N GLU A 80 -11.73 4.79 0.15
CA GLU A 80 -12.80 4.38 -0.75
C GLU A 80 -13.08 2.88 -0.55
N THR A 81 -14.21 2.42 -1.08
CA THR A 81 -14.55 1.00 -1.13
C THR A 81 -14.55 0.57 -2.57
N GLU A 82 -13.72 -0.41 -2.89
CA GLU A 82 -13.56 -0.93 -4.24
C GLU A 82 -13.94 -2.42 -4.28
N PRO A 83 -14.52 -2.91 -5.38
CA PRO A 83 -14.69 -4.33 -5.60
C PRO A 83 -13.33 -5.04 -5.67
N ASP A 84 -13.25 -6.19 -5.03
CA ASP A 84 -12.19 -7.16 -5.21
C ASP A 84 -12.47 -8.05 -6.44
N GLU A 85 -11.51 -8.88 -6.81
CA GLU A 85 -11.62 -9.83 -7.94
C GLU A 85 -12.81 -10.80 -7.80
N ASP A 86 -13.22 -11.11 -6.55
CA ASP A 86 -14.38 -11.94 -6.26
C ASP A 86 -15.70 -11.17 -6.12
N GLY A 87 -15.66 -9.85 -6.37
CA GLY A 87 -16.80 -8.94 -6.28
C GLY A 87 -17.17 -8.51 -4.87
N ARG A 88 -16.44 -8.94 -3.83
CA ARG A 88 -16.61 -8.39 -2.48
C ARG A 88 -16.09 -6.97 -2.44
N GLN A 89 -16.78 -6.10 -1.73
CA GLN A 89 -16.25 -4.76 -1.47
C GLN A 89 -15.14 -4.85 -0.43
N VAL A 90 -14.00 -4.24 -0.75
CA VAL A 90 -12.88 -4.04 0.17
C VAL A 90 -12.68 -2.56 0.40
N ALA A 91 -12.39 -2.20 1.65
CA ALA A 91 -12.03 -0.83 1.96
C ALA A 91 -10.55 -0.62 1.66
N CYS A 92 -10.22 0.50 1.00
CA CYS A 92 -8.88 0.85 0.57
C CYS A 92 -8.50 2.26 1.02
N VAL A 93 -7.22 2.45 1.34
CA VAL A 93 -6.57 3.75 1.36
C VAL A 93 -5.94 3.97 0.00
N MET A 94 -6.31 5.09 -0.62
CA MET A 94 -5.83 5.53 -1.92
C MET A 94 -4.65 6.49 -1.71
N LEU A 95 -3.49 6.12 -2.26
CA LEU A 95 -2.23 6.86 -2.20
C LEU A 95 -1.81 7.31 -3.61
N ALA A 96 -0.80 8.19 -3.66
CA ALA A 96 -0.23 8.71 -4.89
C ALA A 96 -1.28 9.31 -5.84
N ASP A 97 -2.09 10.24 -5.31
CA ASP A 97 -3.21 10.88 -6.01
C ASP A 97 -4.25 9.91 -6.55
N GLY A 98 -4.53 8.85 -5.79
CA GLY A 98 -5.50 7.83 -6.18
C GLY A 98 -4.93 6.68 -7.00
N LYS A 99 -3.66 6.74 -7.41
CA LYS A 99 -3.05 5.75 -8.31
C LYS A 99 -2.82 4.38 -7.68
N ILE A 100 -2.62 4.34 -6.36
CA ILE A 100 -2.28 3.13 -5.62
C ILE A 100 -3.34 2.90 -4.55
N ALA A 101 -4.05 1.78 -4.62
CA ALA A 101 -5.03 1.38 -3.62
C ALA A 101 -4.41 0.31 -2.71
N LEU A 102 -4.27 0.61 -1.42
CA LEU A 102 -3.86 -0.36 -0.40
C LEU A 102 -5.07 -0.77 0.44
N ARG A 103 -5.30 -2.06 0.59
CA ARG A 103 -6.37 -2.55 1.48
C ARG A 103 -6.16 -2.05 2.90
N LEU A 104 -7.25 -1.67 3.57
CA LEU A 104 -7.20 -1.23 4.96
C LEU A 104 -6.63 -2.31 5.90
N SER A 105 -6.84 -3.60 5.61
CA SER A 105 -6.23 -4.69 6.35
C SER A 105 -4.69 -4.62 6.34
N ALA A 106 -4.09 -4.31 5.18
CA ALA A 106 -2.65 -4.09 5.05
C ALA A 106 -2.19 -2.92 5.94
N ILE A 107 -2.93 -1.81 5.88
CA ILE A 107 -2.63 -0.63 6.69
C ILE A 107 -2.72 -0.95 8.18
N TYR A 108 -3.79 -1.61 8.65
CA TYR A 108 -3.96 -1.94 10.05
C TYR A 108 -2.87 -2.89 10.57
N SER A 109 -2.42 -3.84 9.76
CA SER A 109 -1.32 -4.76 10.12
C SER A 109 0.05 -4.07 10.17
N ALA A 110 0.25 -3.00 9.40
CA ALA A 110 1.50 -2.26 9.35
C ALA A 110 1.53 -0.96 10.18
N ARG A 111 0.38 -0.52 10.70
CA ARG A 111 0.24 0.79 11.33
C ARG A 111 0.98 0.86 12.67
N ALA A 112 1.68 1.97 12.88
CA ALA A 112 2.30 2.36 14.14
C ALA A 112 1.55 3.58 14.72
N PHE A 113 0.58 3.34 15.62
CA PHE A 113 -0.24 4.36 16.30
C PHE A 113 -0.90 5.41 15.38
N PHE A 114 -0.18 6.49 15.06
CA PHE A 114 -0.67 7.65 14.30
C PHE A 114 0.00 7.79 12.93
N GLU A 115 0.68 6.75 12.46
CA GLU A 115 1.32 6.73 11.16
C GLU A 115 1.46 5.31 10.61
N PHE A 116 1.64 5.21 9.30
CA PHE A 116 2.10 3.98 8.65
C PHE A 116 3.23 4.32 7.68
N PHE A 117 4.02 3.31 7.35
CA PHE A 117 5.22 3.46 6.53
C PHE A 117 5.08 2.59 5.28
N VAL A 118 5.38 3.19 4.13
CA VAL A 118 5.43 2.50 2.85
C VAL A 118 6.84 2.61 2.29
N LEU A 119 7.48 1.46 2.04
CA LEU A 119 8.69 1.37 1.23
C LEU A 119 8.27 1.14 -0.21
N TRP A 120 8.41 2.18 -1.02
CA TRP A 120 8.18 2.14 -2.45
C TRP A 120 9.42 1.61 -3.14
N ALA A 121 9.32 0.46 -3.78
CA ALA A 121 10.39 -0.14 -4.57
C ALA A 121 10.08 0.04 -6.06
N PHE A 122 10.63 1.11 -6.64
CA PHE A 122 10.59 1.39 -8.07
C PHE A 122 11.74 0.70 -8.80
N ASP A 123 11.74 0.76 -10.14
CA ASP A 123 12.84 0.25 -10.97
C ASP A 123 14.12 1.08 -10.79
N ASP A 124 13.99 2.39 -10.60
CA ASP A 124 15.09 3.36 -10.53
C ASP A 124 15.51 3.73 -9.09
N ALA A 125 14.61 3.61 -8.12
CA ALA A 125 14.87 4.09 -6.75
C ALA A 125 14.02 3.37 -5.68
N THR A 126 14.45 3.46 -4.43
CA THR A 126 13.66 3.01 -3.27
C THR A 126 13.41 4.16 -2.32
N TYR A 127 12.15 4.39 -1.97
CA TYR A 127 11.74 5.48 -1.07
C TYR A 127 11.00 4.95 0.14
N LEU A 128 11.36 5.43 1.32
CA LEU A 128 10.57 5.23 2.52
C LEU A 128 9.70 6.46 2.76
N THR A 129 8.39 6.27 2.68
CA THR A 129 7.41 7.33 2.94
C THR A 129 6.62 7.05 4.20
N ARG A 130 6.61 8.05 5.09
CA ARG A 130 5.84 8.07 6.32
C ARG A 130 4.55 8.85 6.11
N TYR A 131 3.42 8.19 6.32
CA TYR A 131 2.09 8.76 6.19
C TYR A 131 1.45 8.96 7.56
N PRO A 132 1.16 10.21 7.96
CA PRO A 132 0.46 10.46 9.21
C PRO A 132 -1.02 10.12 9.09
N VAL A 133 -1.55 9.51 10.14
CA VAL A 133 -2.96 9.15 10.29
C VAL A 133 -3.58 10.08 11.33
N SER A 134 -4.38 11.03 10.84
CA SER A 134 -5.21 11.87 11.73
C SER A 134 -6.44 11.11 12.21
N GLU A 135 -7.06 11.62 13.28
CA GLU A 135 -8.36 11.13 13.77
C GLU A 135 -9.43 11.13 12.67
N ASN A 136 -9.49 12.16 11.83
CA ASN A 136 -10.44 12.21 10.71
C ASN A 136 -10.14 11.16 9.63
N LEU A 137 -8.86 10.88 9.35
CA LEU A 137 -8.52 9.78 8.42
C LEU A 137 -8.87 8.43 9.03
N ASP A 138 -8.61 8.26 10.33
CA ASP A 138 -8.91 7.04 11.07
C ASP A 138 -10.42 6.75 11.11
N GLU A 139 -11.23 7.78 11.37
CA GLU A 139 -12.69 7.69 11.33
C GLU A 139 -13.18 7.30 9.93
N ARG A 140 -12.64 7.91 8.88
CA ARG A 140 -12.97 7.55 7.49
C ARG A 140 -12.59 6.10 7.16
N MET A 141 -11.42 5.64 7.60
CA MET A 141 -10.99 4.25 7.46
C MET A 141 -11.96 3.31 8.17
N PHE A 142 -12.34 3.63 9.41
CA PHE A 142 -13.31 2.84 10.17
C PHE A 142 -14.68 2.76 9.48
N ILE A 143 -15.20 3.89 9.00
CA ILE A 143 -16.48 3.94 8.27
C ILE A 143 -16.39 3.12 6.98
N ALA A 144 -15.35 3.30 6.17
CA ALA A 144 -15.18 2.55 4.92
C ALA A 144 -15.09 1.04 5.17
N HIS A 145 -14.35 0.62 6.20
CA HIS A 145 -14.29 -0.79 6.60
C HIS A 145 -15.67 -1.35 6.99
N ALA A 146 -16.44 -0.60 7.78
CA ALA A 146 -17.79 -0.99 8.18
C ALA A 146 -18.78 -1.03 7.00
N VAL A 147 -18.63 -0.11 6.04
CA VAL A 147 -19.44 -0.06 4.81
C VAL A 147 -19.11 -1.23 3.89
N ALA A 148 -17.82 -1.52 3.66
CA ALA A 148 -17.38 -2.65 2.83
C ALA A 148 -17.98 -3.98 3.30
N GLY A 149 -18.06 -4.21 4.62
CA GLY A 149 -18.68 -5.41 5.19
C GLY A 149 -20.21 -5.48 5.08
N ARG A 150 -20.89 -4.43 4.61
CA ARG A 150 -22.36 -4.35 4.46
C ARG A 150 -22.83 -4.27 3.02
N ILE A 151 -21.96 -3.93 2.08
CA ILE A 151 -22.32 -3.87 0.66
C ILE A 151 -22.47 -5.30 0.12
N GLN A 152 -23.49 -5.49 -0.71
CA GLN A 152 -23.74 -6.77 -1.36
C GLN A 152 -22.60 -7.13 -2.33
N ILE A 153 -22.26 -8.42 -2.38
CA ILE A 153 -21.28 -8.94 -3.34
C ILE A 153 -21.82 -8.69 -4.75
N LEU A 154 -20.97 -8.13 -5.61
CA LEU A 154 -21.32 -7.87 -7.00
C LEU A 154 -21.70 -9.15 -7.74
N THR A 155 -22.60 -9.03 -8.70
CA THR A 155 -22.89 -10.09 -9.67
C THR A 155 -21.72 -10.28 -10.63
N GLN A 156 -21.66 -11.42 -11.31
CA GLN A 156 -20.60 -11.69 -12.30
C GLN A 156 -20.58 -10.68 -13.47
N GLU A 157 -21.74 -10.13 -13.84
CA GLU A 157 -21.84 -9.10 -14.87
C GLU A 157 -21.25 -7.76 -14.38
N GLU A 158 -21.54 -7.39 -13.14
CA GLU A 158 -20.99 -6.19 -12.51
C GLU A 158 -19.48 -6.31 -12.27
N ILE A 159 -19.00 -7.48 -11.85
CA ILE A 159 -17.55 -7.76 -11.72
C ILE A 159 -16.86 -7.56 -13.06
N ARG A 160 -17.40 -8.14 -14.14
CA ARG A 160 -16.81 -8.00 -15.48
C ARG A 160 -16.81 -6.55 -15.95
N ALA A 161 -17.93 -5.84 -15.79
CA ALA A 161 -18.03 -4.43 -16.16
C ALA A 161 -17.03 -3.56 -15.38
N TRP A 162 -16.85 -3.82 -14.08
CA TRP A 162 -15.85 -3.13 -13.27
C TRP A 162 -14.42 -3.47 -13.71
N GLN A 163 -14.12 -4.74 -13.99
CA GLN A 163 -12.79 -5.17 -14.46
C GLN A 163 -12.42 -4.52 -15.80
N GLU A 164 -13.37 -4.39 -16.72
CA GLU A 164 -13.15 -3.71 -18.00
C GLU A 164 -12.84 -2.21 -17.81
N VAL A 165 -13.53 -1.54 -16.88
CA VAL A 165 -13.25 -0.15 -16.52
C VAL A 165 -11.90 -0.03 -15.81
N ALA A 166 -11.58 -0.93 -14.88
CA ALA A 166 -10.32 -0.95 -14.15
C ALA A 166 -9.11 -1.21 -15.05
N GLN A 167 -9.26 -2.06 -16.08
CA GLN A 167 -8.20 -2.35 -17.06
C GLN A 167 -7.94 -1.20 -18.04
N THR A 168 -8.95 -0.37 -18.29
CA THR A 168 -8.86 0.76 -19.23
C THR A 168 -8.53 2.09 -18.53
N ALA A 169 -8.72 2.17 -17.22
CA ALA A 169 -8.29 3.28 -16.40
C ALA A 169 -6.80 3.15 -16.06
N ASP A 170 -5.98 4.12 -16.49
CA ASP A 170 -4.55 4.28 -16.12
C ASP A 170 -4.29 4.48 -14.60
N PHE A 171 -5.30 4.28 -13.74
CA PHE A 171 -5.40 5.05 -12.51
C PHE A 171 -5.54 4.25 -11.22
N MET A 172 -5.58 2.91 -11.21
CA MET A 172 -5.69 2.23 -9.92
C MET A 172 -5.08 0.83 -9.92
N ARG A 173 -4.00 0.69 -9.16
CA ARG A 173 -3.41 -0.62 -8.81
C ARG A 173 -3.85 -0.98 -7.39
N ILE A 174 -4.72 -1.98 -7.26
CA ILE A 174 -5.13 -2.52 -5.95
C ILE A 174 -4.12 -3.55 -5.49
N PHE A 175 -3.53 -3.31 -4.33
CA PHE A 175 -2.58 -4.21 -3.72
C PHE A 175 -3.26 -5.05 -2.62
N HIS A 176 -3.25 -6.36 -2.81
CA HIS A 176 -3.53 -7.35 -1.77
C HIS A 176 -2.44 -7.32 -0.69
N GLU A 177 -2.70 -7.84 0.49
CA GLU A 177 -1.70 -7.94 1.55
C GLU A 177 -1.10 -9.35 1.66
N ARG A 178 0.20 -9.42 1.95
CA ARG A 178 0.88 -10.64 2.37
C ARG A 178 1.88 -10.33 3.48
N ASP A 179 1.73 -11.00 4.62
CA ASP A 179 2.71 -10.96 5.70
C ASP A 179 3.88 -11.89 5.37
N ILE A 180 5.12 -11.38 5.45
CA ILE A 180 6.31 -12.19 5.25
C ILE A 180 6.86 -12.61 6.61
N ARG A 181 6.79 -13.91 6.90
CA ARG A 181 7.30 -14.49 8.14
C ARG A 181 8.82 -14.53 8.14
N ASP A 182 9.43 -14.47 9.33
CA ASP A 182 10.90 -14.42 9.48
C ASP A 182 11.61 -15.66 8.87
N ASP A 183 10.96 -16.82 8.75
CA ASP A 183 11.47 -18.03 8.09
C ASP A 183 11.44 -17.96 6.54
N GLU A 184 10.68 -17.01 6.00
CA GLU A 184 10.56 -16.74 4.56
C GLU A 184 11.53 -15.66 4.09
N ILE A 185 12.44 -15.15 4.93
CA ILE A 185 13.38 -14.08 4.59
C ILE A 185 14.82 -14.60 4.55
#